data_AF-A0A7S3KQT6-F1
#
_entry.id   AF-A0A7S3KQT6-F1
#
_cell.length_a   1.000
_cell.length_b   1.000
_cell.length_c   1.000
_cell.angle_alpha   90.00
_cell.angle_beta   90.00
_cell.angle_gamma   90.00
#
_symmetry.space_group_name_H-M   'P 1'
#
loop_
_entity.id
_entity.type
_entity.pdbx_description
1 polymer ?
#
loop_
_entity_poly.entity_id
_entity_poly.type
_entity_poly.pdbx_seq_one_letter_code
_entity_poly.pdbx_strand_id
1 'polypeptide(L)'
;EFNWNNEVEGLLDSEDELQLPENQKPKKTRAAKPAQTPNVNIRRHRKKSKKQLEVLNSYFNMDEEWTLDLVEKLSTDLNLEKDQVYKWNWDKRKRLRKKQEKQQKASALRNK
;
A
#
# COMPACT_ATOMS: atom_id res chain seq x y z
N GLU A 1 9.87 -12.25 4.79
CA GLU A 1 9.54 -11.94 3.38
C GLU A 1 9.09 -10.49 3.30
N PHE A 2 9.91 -9.64 2.71
CA PHE A 2 9.67 -8.21 2.57
C PHE A 2 9.23 -7.98 1.11
N ASN A 3 7.94 -7.79 0.86
CA ASN A 3 7.38 -7.61 -0.49
C ASN A 3 6.88 -6.17 -0.65
N TRP A 4 7.81 -5.30 -1.05
CA TRP A 4 7.55 -3.99 -1.60
C TRP A 4 6.90 -4.15 -2.98
N ASN A 5 5.97 -3.30 -3.39
CA ASN A 5 5.81 -3.02 -4.82
C ASN A 5 7.08 -2.27 -5.28
N ASN A 6 8.20 -2.99 -5.38
CA ASN A 6 9.53 -2.47 -5.66
C ASN A 6 9.67 -2.27 -7.16
N GLU A 7 9.44 -1.05 -7.60
CA GLU A 7 10.13 -0.47 -8.76
C GLU A 7 10.13 1.05 -8.53
N VAL A 8 10.99 1.49 -7.61
CA VAL A 8 11.48 2.87 -7.57
C VAL A 8 12.93 2.79 -8.02
N GLU A 9 13.08 2.74 -9.33
CA GLU A 9 14.31 3.09 -10.02
C GLU A 9 14.63 4.56 -9.73
N GLY A 10 15.85 4.82 -9.24
CA GLY A 10 16.55 6.06 -9.52
C GLY A 10 16.52 7.16 -8.45
N LEU A 11 17.70 7.31 -7.82
CA LEU A 11 18.43 8.57 -7.72
C LEU A 11 18.04 9.58 -6.62
N LEU A 12 18.78 9.54 -5.51
CA LEU A 12 19.10 10.65 -4.59
C LEU A 12 20.04 10.05 -3.52
N ASP A 13 21.33 9.90 -3.81
CA ASP A 13 22.39 10.91 -3.63
C ASP A 13 22.56 11.41 -2.19
N SER A 14 23.69 11.01 -1.60
CA SER A 14 24.43 11.59 -0.48
C SER A 14 23.72 11.80 0.87
N GLU A 15 24.13 11.04 1.90
CA GLU A 15 24.85 11.58 3.08
C GLU A 15 24.99 10.55 4.23
N ASP A 16 26.17 10.59 4.86
CA ASP A 16 26.58 10.05 6.16
C ASP A 16 26.88 8.54 6.32
N GLU A 17 28.13 8.22 5.98
CA GLU A 17 28.88 7.03 6.34
C GLU A 17 29.17 6.98 7.85
N LEU A 18 28.34 6.27 8.62
CA LEU A 18 28.67 5.85 9.99
C LEU A 18 29.02 4.35 10.03
N GLN A 19 30.32 4.10 10.10
CA GLN A 19 30.94 2.78 10.26
C GLN A 19 30.57 2.14 11.60
N LEU A 20 29.98 0.93 11.57
CA LEU A 20 29.86 0.04 12.73
C LEU A 20 30.80 -1.16 12.55
N PRO A 21 31.66 -1.47 13.53
CA PRO A 21 32.68 -2.49 13.39
C PRO A 21 32.15 -3.92 13.58
N GLU A 22 32.98 -4.80 13.05
CA GLU A 22 32.94 -6.25 12.91
C GLU A 22 32.75 -7.05 14.21
N ASN A 23 32.23 -8.27 14.01
CA ASN A 23 32.55 -9.47 14.81
C ASN A 23 31.64 -9.80 16.01
N GLN A 24 30.74 -10.77 15.83
CA GLN A 24 30.70 -12.03 16.61
C GLN A 24 29.48 -12.90 16.24
N LYS A 25 29.74 -14.08 15.66
CA LYS A 25 28.78 -15.20 15.60
C LYS A 25 28.82 -15.98 16.91
N PRO A 26 27.67 -16.40 17.49
CA PRO A 26 27.66 -17.58 18.31
C PRO A 26 26.58 -18.62 17.91
N LYS A 27 27.12 -19.78 17.51
CA LYS A 27 26.82 -21.16 17.95
C LYS A 27 25.36 -21.61 18.20
N LYS A 28 25.02 -22.70 17.51
CA LYS A 28 23.84 -23.57 17.68
C LYS A 28 23.76 -24.16 19.08
N THR A 29 22.63 -24.01 19.77
CA THR A 29 22.19 -24.89 20.87
C THR A 29 20.69 -25.20 20.75
N ARG A 30 20.34 -26.41 21.19
CA ARG A 30 19.09 -27.13 20.89
C ARG A 30 17.92 -26.70 21.80
N ALA A 31 16.74 -26.67 21.18
CA ALA A 31 15.38 -26.90 21.67
C ALA A 31 14.99 -26.53 23.11
N ALA A 32 14.10 -25.53 23.25
CA ALA A 32 13.17 -25.42 24.38
C ALA A 32 11.88 -24.68 23.95
N LYS A 33 10.74 -25.39 24.02
CA LYS A 33 9.32 -24.96 23.99
C LYS A 33 8.84 -24.17 22.75
N PRO A 34 7.72 -24.55 22.09
CA PRO A 34 7.09 -23.66 21.12
C PRO A 34 6.55 -22.46 21.89
N ALA A 35 7.28 -21.34 21.85
CA ALA A 35 6.73 -20.06 22.24
C ALA A 35 5.41 -19.89 21.50
N GLN A 36 4.32 -19.67 22.24
CA GLN A 36 3.07 -19.22 21.65
C GLN A 36 3.41 -17.99 20.83
N THR A 37 3.51 -18.14 19.52
CA THR A 37 3.64 -17.01 18.61
C THR A 37 2.46 -16.11 18.93
N PRO A 38 2.67 -14.82 19.28
CA PRO A 38 1.55 -13.90 19.42
C PRO A 38 0.78 -14.04 18.11
N ASN A 39 -0.50 -14.39 18.22
CA ASN A 39 -1.35 -14.71 17.10
C ASN A 39 -1.34 -13.51 16.14
N VAL A 40 -0.47 -13.51 15.12
CA VAL A 40 -0.29 -12.44 14.11
C VAL A 40 -1.48 -12.46 13.15
N ASN A 41 -2.68 -12.71 13.65
CA ASN A 41 -3.89 -12.89 12.85
C ASN A 41 -4.71 -11.61 12.68
N ILE A 42 -4.30 -10.45 13.22
CA ILE A 42 -5.28 -9.37 13.47
C ILE A 42 -4.99 -8.08 12.70
N ARG A 43 -3.94 -8.00 11.87
CA ARG A 43 -3.89 -7.00 10.78
C ARG A 43 -4.50 -7.54 9.48
N ARG A 44 -5.47 -8.46 9.57
CA ARG A 44 -6.34 -8.75 8.43
C ARG A 44 -6.97 -7.43 8.03
N HIS A 45 -6.60 -6.93 6.85
CA HIS A 45 -7.19 -5.76 6.22
C HIS A 45 -8.69 -5.74 6.48
N ARG A 46 -9.13 -4.94 7.47
CA ARG A 46 -10.55 -4.79 7.75
C ARG A 46 -11.16 -4.26 6.47
N LYS A 47 -12.10 -5.01 5.89
CA LYS A 47 -12.82 -4.56 4.71
C LYS A 47 -13.50 -3.25 5.09
N LYS A 48 -13.24 -2.20 4.31
CA LYS A 48 -13.88 -0.89 4.47
C LYS A 48 -15.40 -1.07 4.40
N SER A 49 -16.12 -0.41 5.29
CA SER A 49 -17.58 -0.41 5.30
C SER A 49 -18.13 0.17 4.00
N LYS A 50 -19.35 -0.23 3.62
CA LYS A 50 -19.99 0.26 2.39
C LYS A 50 -20.13 1.79 2.40
N LYS A 51 -20.49 2.39 3.53
CA LYS A 51 -20.57 3.85 3.71
C LYS A 51 -19.21 4.52 3.51
N GLN A 52 -18.14 3.95 4.06
CA GLN A 52 -16.78 4.48 3.88
C GLN A 52 -16.37 4.43 2.41
N LEU A 53 -16.71 3.35 1.70
CA LEU A 53 -16.43 3.23 0.27
C LEU A 53 -17.25 4.22 -0.56
N GLU A 54 -18.51 4.50 -0.20
CA GLU A 54 -19.34 5.49 -0.87
C GLU A 54 -18.74 6.89 -0.76
N VAL A 55 -18.29 7.30 0.43
CA VAL A 55 -17.61 8.58 0.63
C VAL A 55 -16.32 8.64 -0.17
N LEU A 56 -15.45 7.63 -0.07
CA LEU A 56 -14.20 7.57 -0.84
C LEU A 56 -14.45 7.63 -2.36
N ASN A 57 -15.50 6.97 -2.86
CA ASN A 57 -15.87 7.07 -4.27
C ASN A 57 -16.39 8.45 -4.65
N SER A 58 -17.16 9.11 -3.77
CA SER A 58 -17.65 10.46 -4.01
C SER A 58 -16.49 11.43 -4.20
N TYR A 59 -15.52 11.42 -3.28
CA TYR A 59 -14.32 12.24 -3.39
C TYR A 59 -13.48 11.88 -4.62
N PHE A 60 -13.37 10.59 -4.95
CA PHE A 60 -12.62 10.14 -6.13
C PHE A 60 -13.24 10.60 -7.45
N ASN A 61 -14.57 10.67 -7.52
CA ASN A 61 -15.27 11.14 -8.71
C ASN A 61 -15.16 12.67 -8.87
N MET A 62 -14.93 13.40 -7.78
CA MET A 62 -14.68 14.84 -7.83
C MET A 62 -13.24 15.13 -8.21
N ASP A 63 -12.29 14.42 -7.59
CA ASP A 63 -10.87 14.57 -7.83
C ASP A 63 -10.16 13.21 -7.74
N GLU A 64 -9.43 12.85 -8.78
CA GLU A 64 -8.63 11.62 -8.83
C GLU A 64 -7.27 11.81 -8.13
N GLU A 65 -6.80 13.05 -7.97
CA GLU A 65 -5.47 13.41 -7.45
C GLU A 65 -5.54 13.94 -6.02
N TRP A 66 -5.68 13.04 -5.06
CA TRP A 66 -5.78 13.45 -3.65
C TRP A 66 -4.45 13.93 -3.11
N THR A 67 -4.45 15.12 -2.54
CA THR A 67 -3.36 15.64 -1.72
C THR A 67 -3.28 14.92 -0.38
N LEU A 68 -2.11 15.00 0.28
CA LEU A 68 -1.90 14.41 1.60
C LEU A 68 -2.88 14.99 2.65
N ASP A 69 -3.17 16.29 2.56
CA ASP A 69 -4.15 16.96 3.43
C ASP A 69 -5.55 16.38 3.28
N LEU A 70 -5.97 16.07 2.05
CA LEU A 70 -7.26 15.44 1.80
C LEU A 70 -7.30 14.01 2.34
N VAL A 71 -6.21 13.26 2.17
CA VAL A 71 -6.07 11.91 2.73
C VAL A 71 -6.17 11.93 4.26
N GLU A 72 -5.57 12.91 4.91
CA GLU A 72 -5.66 13.11 6.37
C GLU A 72 -7.07 13.50 6.83
N LYS A 73 -7.73 14.41 6.11
CA LYS A 73 -9.13 14.74 6.38
C LYS A 73 -10.02 13.51 6.28
N LEU A 74 -9.92 12.75 5.18
CA LEU A 74 -10.71 11.53 4.97
C LEU A 74 -10.38 10.43 5.99
N SER A 75 -9.12 10.33 6.41
CA SER A 75 -8.69 9.42 7.46
C SER A 75 -9.40 9.73 8.78
N THR A 76 -9.47 11.01 9.13
CA THR A 76 -10.16 11.51 10.33
C THR A 76 -11.67 11.29 10.23
N ASP A 77 -12.30 11.71 9.12
CA ASP A 77 -13.74 11.61 8.91
C ASP A 77 -14.26 10.17 8.87
N LEU A 78 -13.47 9.25 8.30
CA LEU A 78 -13.87 7.86 8.11
C LEU A 78 -13.36 6.94 9.22
N ASN A 79 -12.61 7.45 10.20
CA ASN A 79 -11.90 6.67 11.21
C ASN A 79 -11.04 5.54 10.57
N LEU A 80 -10.37 5.87 9.47
CA LEU A 80 -9.46 4.98 8.76
C LEU A 80 -8.02 5.45 8.96
N GLU A 81 -7.06 4.55 8.86
CA GLU A 81 -5.64 4.91 8.88
C GLU A 81 -5.27 5.61 7.56
N LYS A 82 -4.42 6.65 7.62
CA LYS A 82 -3.98 7.43 6.43
C LYS A 82 -3.49 6.52 5.31
N ASP A 83 -2.67 5.52 5.64
CA ASP A 83 -2.15 4.52 4.71
C ASP A 83 -3.26 3.75 3.99
N GLN A 84 -4.36 3.45 4.67
CA GLN A 84 -5.48 2.71 4.09
C GLN A 84 -6.26 3.54 3.07
N VAL A 85 -6.36 4.84 3.30
CA VAL A 85 -7.02 5.82 2.43
C VAL A 85 -6.12 6.09 1.22
N TYR A 86 -4.84 6.37 1.44
CA TYR A 86 -3.84 6.53 0.38
C TYR A 86 -3.78 5.30 -0.54
N LYS A 87 -3.61 4.11 0.04
CA LYS A 87 -3.57 2.85 -0.72
C LYS A 87 -4.87 2.60 -1.48
N TRP A 88 -6.02 2.98 -0.92
CA TRP A 88 -7.30 2.84 -1.60
C TRP A 88 -7.36 3.71 -2.86
N ASN A 89 -6.94 4.98 -2.77
CA ASN A 89 -6.91 5.88 -3.91
C ASN A 89 -5.96 5.34 -4.99
N TRP A 90 -4.75 4.94 -4.60
CA TRP A 90 -3.78 4.34 -5.52
C TRP A 90 -4.33 3.09 -6.23
N ASP A 91 -4.95 2.17 -5.47
CA ASP A 91 -5.57 0.96 -6.02
C ASP A 91 -6.70 1.31 -7.00
N LYS A 92 -7.48 2.37 -6.72
CA LYS A 92 -8.58 2.85 -7.56
C LYS A 92 -8.07 3.41 -8.88
N ARG A 93 -7.08 4.33 -8.85
CA ARG A 93 -6.43 4.88 -10.06
C ARG A 93 -5.82 3.79 -10.92
N LYS A 94 -5.12 2.83 -10.29
CA LYS A 94 -4.52 1.69 -10.99
C LYS A 94 -5.57 0.85 -11.73
N ARG A 95 -6.74 0.60 -11.12
CA ARG A 95 -7.84 -0.12 -11.77
C ARG A 95 -8.46 0.69 -12.91
N LEU A 96 -8.56 2.01 -12.76
CA LEU A 96 -9.10 2.89 -13.80
C LEU A 96 -8.22 2.85 -15.06
N ARG A 97 -6.90 3.00 -14.92
CA ARG A 97 -5.95 2.88 -16.03
C ARG A 97 -6.08 1.55 -16.77
N LYS A 98 -6.11 0.43 -16.03
CA LYS A 98 -6.31 -0.91 -16.62
C LYS A 98 -7.65 -1.04 -17.34
N LYS A 99 -8.71 -0.38 -16.87
CA LYS A 99 -10.03 -0.39 -17.52
C LYS A 99 -9.99 0.38 -18.83
N GLN A 100 -9.33 1.54 -18.86
CA GLN A 100 -9.16 2.36 -20.06
C GLN A 100 -8.35 1.61 -21.12
N GLU A 101 -7.23 0.98 -20.76
CA GLU A 101 -6.43 0.16 -21.67
C GLU A 101 -7.24 -0.99 -22.31
N LYS A 102 -8.05 -1.68 -21.51
CA LYS A 102 -8.94 -2.75 -22.01
C LYS A 102 -9.99 -2.21 -22.97
N GLN A 103 -10.58 -1.05 -22.65
CA GLN A 103 -11.57 -0.41 -23.52
C GLN A 103 -10.96 0.04 -24.85
N GLN A 104 -9.76 0.62 -24.83
CA GLN A 104 -9.03 0.99 -26.04
C GLN A 104 -8.72 -0.22 -26.91
N LYS A 105 -8.19 -1.30 -26.32
CA LYS A 105 -7.93 -2.57 -27.05
C LYS A 105 -9.20 -3.16 -27.66
N ALA A 106 -10.30 -3.18 -26.92
CA ALA A 106 -11.58 -3.68 -27.42
C ALA A 106 -12.12 -2.82 -28.58
N SER A 107 -11.99 -1.49 -28.48
CA SER A 107 -12.41 -0.58 -29.57
C SER A 107 -11.55 -0.71 -30.83
N ALA A 108 -10.24 -0.91 -30.67
CA ALA A 108 -9.31 -1.13 -31.77
C ALA A 108 -9.55 -2.44 -32.51
N LEU A 109 -9.97 -3.50 -31.79
CA LEU A 109 -10.29 -4.80 -32.39
C LEU A 109 -11.61 -4.78 -33.17
N ARG A 110 -12.56 -3.93 -32.80
CA ARG A 110 -13.88 -3.83 -33.43
C ARG A 110 -13.88 -3.06 -34.76
N ASN A 111 -12.93 -2.16 -34.97
CA ASN A 111 -12.80 -1.35 -36.19
C ASN A 111 -11.88 -1.98 -37.25
N LYS A 112 -11.58 -3.29 -37.14
CA LYS A 112 -10.73 -4.06 -38.03
C LYS A 112 -11.52 -5.21 -38.62
#